data_AF-A0A9D5ZGC4-F1
#
_entry.id   AF-A0A9D5ZGC4-F1
#
_cell.length_a   1.000
_cell.length_b   1.000
_cell.length_c   1.000
_cell.angle_alpha   90.00
_cell.angle_beta   90.00
_cell.angle_gamma   90.00
#
_symmetry.space_group_name_H-M   'P 1'
#
loop_
_entity.id
_entity.type
_entity.pdbx_description
1 polymer ?
#
loop_
_entity_poly.entity_id
_entity_poly.type
_entity_poly.pdbx_seq_one_letter_code
_entity_poly.pdbx_strand_id
1 'polypeptide(L)'
;MSNTQTENVLRLVEAASEAMTDGMVERLASTGGNALEILDRLNDPDTKEAILDTLERFKELHRTGAVDTLFELLILMHGARAALTDTLVERLVIWAESMINNIANEHLAEFAGETVDAMHEAAVETAGMKAGGGLMSTLAMLSKPETQQAIKFLMTFACKMQKNVSDAKMISRPD
;
A
#
# COMPACT_ATOMS: atom_id res chain seq x y z
N MET A 1 62.22 -12.18 12.64
CA MET A 1 61.45 -11.10 11.98
C MET A 1 60.06 -10.87 12.57
N SER A 2 59.62 -11.58 13.63
CA SER A 2 58.29 -11.36 14.24
C SER A 2 58.22 -10.22 15.26
N ASN A 3 59.32 -9.90 15.94
CA ASN A 3 59.30 -8.96 17.08
C ASN A 3 59.03 -7.50 16.66
N THR A 4 59.55 -7.08 15.50
CA THR A 4 59.44 -5.70 15.01
C THR A 4 58.04 -5.36 14.48
N GLN A 5 57.28 -6.35 13.99
CA GLN A 5 55.89 -6.13 13.55
C GLN A 5 54.95 -5.91 14.75
N THR A 6 55.10 -6.71 15.82
CA THR A 6 54.32 -6.54 17.04
C THR A 6 54.61 -5.20 17.71
N GLU A 7 55.88 -4.77 17.72
CA GLU A 7 56.30 -3.47 18.27
C GLU A 7 55.74 -2.29 17.47
N ASN A 8 55.73 -2.38 16.14
CA ASN A 8 55.18 -1.33 15.28
C ASN A 8 53.65 -1.25 15.39
N VAL A 9 52.96 -2.38 15.55
CA VAL A 9 51.51 -2.42 15.83
C VAL A 9 51.22 -1.81 17.19
N LEU A 10 52.02 -2.14 18.21
CA LEU A 10 51.85 -1.58 19.56
C LEU A 10 52.01 -0.06 19.55
N ARG A 11 53.06 0.47 18.90
CA ARG A 11 53.29 1.92 18.77
C ARG A 11 52.24 2.62 17.92
N LEU A 12 51.72 1.96 16.88
CA LEU A 12 50.65 2.51 16.05
C LEU A 12 49.32 2.59 16.81
N VAL A 13 49.00 1.58 17.63
CA VAL A 13 47.83 1.57 18.51
C VAL A 13 47.96 2.62 19.60
N GLU A 14 49.16 2.80 20.15
CA GLU A 14 49.46 3.80 21.18
C GLU A 14 49.35 5.23 20.63
N ALA A 15 49.95 5.52 19.47
CA ALA A 15 49.83 6.81 18.79
C ALA A 15 48.39 7.11 18.31
N ALA A 16 47.62 6.08 17.94
CA ALA A 16 46.20 6.22 17.59
C ALA A 16 45.34 6.51 18.83
N SER A 17 45.62 5.86 19.97
CA SER A 17 44.95 6.15 21.25
C SER A 17 45.24 7.56 21.74
N GLU A 18 46.48 8.04 21.58
CA GLU A 18 46.91 9.38 22.02
C GLU A 18 46.34 10.50 21.11
N ALA A 19 46.00 10.17 19.86
CA ALA A 19 45.34 11.08 18.92
C ALA A 19 43.80 11.16 19.10
N MET A 20 43.20 10.23 19.84
CA MET A 20 41.78 10.29 20.19
C MET A 20 41.57 11.16 21.42
N THR A 21 40.67 12.14 21.34
CA THR A 21 40.28 12.91 22.52
C THR A 21 39.45 12.04 23.46
N ASP A 22 39.51 12.28 24.78
CA ASP A 22 38.79 11.51 25.80
C ASP A 22 37.29 11.34 25.49
N GLY A 23 36.65 12.37 24.93
CA GLY A 23 35.24 12.29 24.51
C GLY A 23 34.98 11.39 23.29
N MET A 24 35.98 11.14 22.44
CA MET A 24 35.88 10.11 21.38
C MET A 24 36.03 8.72 21.96
N VAL A 25 36.95 8.54 22.92
CA VAL A 25 37.13 7.27 23.63
C VAL A 25 35.86 6.89 24.39
N GLU A 26 35.23 7.83 25.09
CA GLU A 26 33.99 7.60 25.84
C GLU A 26 32.83 7.19 24.92
N ARG A 27 32.67 7.87 23.77
CA ARG A 27 31.65 7.49 22.77
C ARG A 27 31.97 6.14 22.11
N LEU A 28 33.23 5.84 21.84
CA LEU A 28 33.65 4.57 21.28
C LEU A 28 33.42 3.42 22.28
N ALA A 29 33.74 3.65 23.56
CA ALA A 29 33.52 2.70 24.63
C ALA A 29 32.02 2.46 24.88
N SER A 30 31.20 3.53 24.88
CA SER A 30 29.75 3.42 24.97
C SER A 30 29.16 2.68 23.76
N THR A 31 29.58 3.03 22.54
CA THR A 31 29.12 2.38 21.30
C THR A 31 29.56 0.92 21.24
N GLY A 32 30.80 0.63 21.64
CA GLY A 32 31.36 -0.71 21.73
C GLY A 32 30.65 -1.56 22.77
N GLY A 33 30.33 -0.98 23.94
CA GLY A 33 29.53 -1.63 24.98
C GLY A 33 28.13 -2.02 24.48
N ASN A 34 27.43 -1.09 23.83
CA ASN A 34 26.12 -1.36 23.23
C ASN A 34 26.20 -2.44 22.12
N ALA A 35 27.25 -2.41 21.30
CA ALA A 35 27.47 -3.42 20.26
C ALA A 35 27.75 -4.80 20.87
N LEU A 36 28.51 -4.88 21.95
CA LEU A 36 28.78 -6.13 22.69
C LEU A 36 27.51 -6.67 23.36
N GLU A 37 26.64 -5.80 23.90
CA GLU A 37 25.35 -6.21 24.45
C GLU A 37 24.42 -6.79 23.37
N ILE A 38 24.37 -6.17 22.19
CA ILE A 38 23.63 -6.70 21.04
C ILE A 38 24.23 -8.04 20.59
N LEU A 39 25.56 -8.15 20.55
CA LEU A 39 26.23 -9.41 20.21
C LEU A 39 25.93 -10.51 21.21
N ASP A 40 25.88 -10.20 22.51
CA ASP A 40 25.52 -11.15 23.56
C ASP A 40 24.07 -11.62 23.41
N ARG A 41 23.14 -10.70 23.15
CA ARG A 41 21.74 -11.03 22.82
C ARG A 41 21.59 -11.82 21.52
N LEU A 42 22.39 -11.57 20.50
CA LEU A 42 22.36 -12.35 19.26
C LEU A 42 23.05 -13.72 19.41
N ASN A 43 23.89 -13.88 20.44
CA ASN A 43 24.53 -15.13 20.78
C ASN A 43 23.66 -16.00 21.69
N ASP A 44 22.70 -15.40 22.39
CA ASP A 44 21.63 -16.11 23.09
C ASP A 44 20.87 -17.04 22.12
N PRO A 45 20.76 -18.35 22.43
CA PRO A 45 20.19 -19.34 21.51
C PRO A 45 18.75 -19.01 21.11
N ASP A 46 17.94 -18.59 22.08
CA ASP A 46 16.51 -18.34 21.89
C ASP A 46 16.29 -17.11 20.99
N THR A 47 17.04 -16.03 21.25
CA THR A 47 16.98 -14.79 20.46
C THR A 47 17.46 -15.02 19.03
N LYS A 48 18.56 -15.77 18.87
CA LYS A 48 19.09 -16.14 17.56
C LYS A 48 18.09 -16.96 16.75
N GLU A 49 17.49 -17.97 17.37
CA GLU A 49 16.49 -18.83 16.73
C GLU A 49 15.25 -18.03 16.31
N ALA A 50 14.74 -17.16 17.20
CA ALA A 50 13.59 -16.30 16.90
C ALA A 50 13.86 -15.34 15.73
N ILE A 51 15.06 -14.73 15.67
CA ILE A 51 15.44 -13.84 14.56
C ILE A 51 15.55 -14.63 13.26
N LEU A 52 16.18 -15.80 13.29
CA LEU A 52 16.33 -16.65 12.10
C LEU A 52 14.98 -17.14 11.58
N ASP A 53 14.07 -17.58 12.46
CA ASP A 53 12.70 -17.97 12.09
C ASP A 53 11.93 -16.79 11.46
N THR A 54 12.03 -15.60 12.06
CA THR A 54 11.41 -14.39 11.51
C THR A 54 11.96 -14.04 10.13
N LEU A 55 13.29 -14.14 9.94
CA LEU A 55 13.94 -13.91 8.66
C LEU A 55 13.52 -14.93 7.62
N GLU A 56 13.36 -16.20 8.02
CA GLU A 56 12.93 -17.28 7.13
C GLU A 56 11.49 -17.08 6.67
N ARG A 57 10.58 -16.74 7.60
CA ARG A 57 9.18 -16.41 7.26
C ARG A 57 9.08 -15.21 6.34
N PHE A 58 9.87 -14.16 6.58
CA PHE A 58 9.90 -12.99 5.70
C PHE A 58 10.45 -13.33 4.32
N LYS A 59 11.53 -14.13 4.25
CA LYS A 59 12.13 -14.61 3.01
C LYS A 59 11.14 -15.48 2.23
N GLU A 60 10.36 -16.32 2.90
CA GLU A 60 9.32 -17.12 2.28
C GLU A 60 8.17 -16.25 1.76
N LEU A 61 7.72 -15.25 2.52
CA LEU A 61 6.72 -14.28 2.08
C LEU A 61 7.16 -13.48 0.85
N HIS A 62 8.44 -13.12 0.79
CA HIS A 62 9.04 -12.49 -0.39
C HIS A 62 9.14 -13.47 -1.57
N ARG A 63 9.63 -14.70 -1.33
CA ARG A 63 9.78 -15.72 -2.39
C ARG A 63 8.46 -16.13 -3.02
N THR A 64 7.39 -16.18 -2.22
CA THR A 64 6.04 -16.51 -2.69
C THR A 64 5.38 -15.35 -3.45
N GLY A 65 6.04 -14.18 -3.55
CA GLY A 65 5.48 -13.00 -4.22
C GLY A 65 4.33 -12.36 -3.43
N ALA A 66 4.10 -12.77 -2.18
CA ALA A 66 3.04 -12.18 -1.36
C ALA A 66 3.34 -10.72 -1.01
N VAL A 67 4.61 -10.36 -0.83
CA VAL A 67 5.05 -8.97 -0.66
C VAL A 67 4.74 -8.16 -1.93
N ASP A 68 5.07 -8.70 -3.11
CA ASP A 68 4.78 -8.04 -4.39
C ASP A 68 3.28 -7.87 -4.61
N THR A 69 2.48 -8.91 -4.31
CA THR A 69 1.01 -8.87 -4.39
C THR A 69 0.42 -7.79 -3.49
N LEU A 70 0.98 -7.60 -2.29
CA LEU A 70 0.56 -6.52 -1.39
C LEU A 70 0.88 -5.13 -1.98
N PHE A 71 2.05 -4.97 -2.61
CA PHE A 71 2.39 -3.73 -3.31
C PHE A 71 1.51 -3.49 -4.54
N GLU A 72 1.21 -4.52 -5.32
CA GLU A 72 0.27 -4.43 -6.44
C GLU A 72 -1.12 -4.03 -5.98
N LEU A 73 -1.60 -4.56 -4.85
CA LEU A 73 -2.88 -4.17 -4.26
C LEU A 73 -2.89 -2.70 -3.80
N LEU A 74 -1.78 -2.22 -3.23
CA LEU A 74 -1.61 -0.81 -2.86
C LEU A 74 -1.61 0.11 -4.08
N ILE A 75 -0.91 -0.29 -5.15
CA ILE A 75 -0.87 0.44 -6.42
C ILE A 75 -2.26 0.46 -7.04
N LEU A 76 -2.97 -0.67 -7.04
CA LEU A 76 -4.34 -0.78 -7.54
C LEU A 76 -5.29 0.11 -6.74
N MET A 77 -5.19 0.14 -5.41
CA MET A 77 -5.97 1.05 -4.58
C MET A 77 -5.66 2.52 -4.90
N HIS A 78 -4.39 2.86 -5.12
CA HIS A 78 -3.98 4.22 -5.45
C HIS A 78 -4.52 4.65 -6.82
N GLY A 79 -4.40 3.79 -7.84
CA GLY A 79 -4.93 4.01 -9.17
C GLY A 79 -6.46 4.06 -9.20
N ALA A 80 -7.14 3.16 -8.48
CA ALA A 80 -8.59 3.16 -8.33
C ALA A 80 -9.09 4.44 -7.67
N ARG A 81 -8.41 4.90 -6.61
CA ARG A 81 -8.73 6.18 -5.95
C ARG A 81 -8.59 7.35 -6.93
N ALA A 82 -7.46 7.46 -7.63
CA ALA A 82 -7.24 8.55 -8.59
C ALA A 82 -8.27 8.55 -9.73
N ALA A 83 -8.63 7.36 -10.24
CA ALA A 83 -9.63 7.22 -11.29
C ALA A 83 -11.05 7.60 -10.82
N LEU A 84 -11.43 7.21 -9.60
CA LEU A 84 -12.75 7.44 -9.02
C LEU A 84 -12.98 8.89 -8.60
N THR A 85 -11.95 9.59 -8.13
CA THR A 85 -12.12 10.95 -7.57
C THR A 85 -12.27 12.02 -8.65
N ASP A 86 -11.42 12.01 -9.69
CA ASP A 86 -11.36 13.14 -10.63
C ASP A 86 -11.94 12.78 -12.01
N THR A 87 -11.42 11.71 -12.63
CA THR A 87 -11.75 11.41 -14.05
C THR A 87 -13.10 10.73 -14.28
N LEU A 88 -13.61 9.93 -13.33
CA LEU A 88 -14.92 9.30 -13.47
C LEU A 88 -16.07 10.28 -13.20
N VAL A 89 -15.90 11.17 -12.23
CA VAL A 89 -16.88 12.22 -11.92
C VAL A 89 -17.02 13.16 -13.11
N GLU A 90 -15.92 13.69 -13.63
CA GLU A 90 -15.95 14.60 -14.78
C GLU A 90 -16.55 13.95 -16.02
N ARG A 91 -16.18 12.70 -16.32
CA ARG A 91 -16.74 11.95 -17.45
C ARG A 91 -18.22 11.63 -17.30
N LEU A 92 -18.70 11.40 -16.08
CA LEU A 92 -20.11 11.11 -15.83
C LEU A 92 -20.98 12.37 -15.96
N VAL A 93 -20.46 13.52 -15.52
CA VAL A 93 -21.08 14.84 -15.74
C VAL A 93 -21.21 15.13 -17.24
N ILE A 94 -20.12 14.97 -18.01
CA ILE A 94 -20.15 15.18 -19.47
C ILE A 94 -21.12 14.22 -20.16
N TRP A 95 -21.18 12.95 -19.73
CA TRP A 95 -22.14 11.99 -20.26
C TRP A 95 -23.59 12.41 -19.96
N ALA A 96 -23.86 12.86 -18.74
CA ALA A 96 -25.19 13.30 -18.33
C ALA A 96 -25.61 14.57 -19.07
N GLU A 97 -24.72 15.56 -19.21
CA GLU A 97 -24.95 16.75 -20.04
C GLU A 97 -25.26 16.36 -21.49
N SER A 98 -24.54 15.39 -22.05
CA SER A 98 -24.82 14.85 -23.38
C SER A 98 -26.17 14.16 -23.46
N MET A 99 -26.63 13.46 -22.42
CA MET A 99 -27.97 12.87 -22.38
C MET A 99 -29.05 13.93 -22.26
N ILE A 100 -28.90 14.89 -21.35
CA ILE A 100 -29.85 16.00 -21.13
C ILE A 100 -30.04 16.80 -22.42
N ASN A 101 -28.96 17.04 -23.17
CA ASN A 101 -29.02 17.84 -24.40
C ASN A 101 -29.51 17.06 -25.63
N ASN A 102 -29.27 15.75 -25.72
CA ASN A 102 -29.59 14.97 -26.93
C ASN A 102 -30.84 14.07 -26.80
N ILE A 103 -31.30 13.76 -25.59
CA ILE A 103 -32.44 12.89 -25.36
C ILE A 103 -33.71 13.75 -25.23
N ALA A 104 -34.64 13.60 -26.16
CA ALA A 104 -35.93 14.31 -26.14
C ALA A 104 -36.91 13.81 -25.06
N ASN A 105 -36.49 12.88 -24.20
CA ASN A 105 -37.31 12.30 -23.13
C ASN A 105 -36.95 12.95 -21.79
N GLU A 106 -37.87 13.77 -21.30
CA GLU A 106 -37.76 14.55 -20.07
C GLU A 106 -37.42 13.67 -18.85
N HIS A 107 -38.00 12.46 -18.73
CA HIS A 107 -37.72 11.56 -17.61
C HIS A 107 -36.30 10.99 -17.62
N LEU A 108 -35.70 10.79 -18.79
CA LEU A 108 -34.30 10.32 -18.88
C LEU A 108 -33.32 11.46 -18.61
N ALA A 109 -33.67 12.70 -18.94
CA ALA A 109 -32.89 13.88 -18.60
C ALA A 109 -32.94 14.15 -17.09
N GLU A 110 -34.14 14.07 -16.49
CA GLU A 110 -34.33 14.21 -15.04
C GLU A 110 -33.55 13.14 -14.26
N PHE A 111 -33.68 11.87 -14.65
CA PHE A 111 -32.90 10.77 -14.04
C PHE A 111 -31.38 10.97 -14.15
N ALA A 112 -30.90 11.50 -15.28
CA ALA A 112 -29.48 11.78 -15.47
C ALA A 112 -29.00 12.91 -14.53
N GLY A 113 -29.81 13.96 -14.36
CA GLY A 113 -29.56 15.04 -13.42
C GLY A 113 -29.50 14.54 -11.97
N GLU A 114 -30.54 13.82 -11.52
CA GLU A 114 -30.58 13.24 -10.17
C GLU A 114 -29.39 12.31 -9.89
N THR A 115 -28.97 11.52 -10.89
CA THR A 115 -27.82 10.63 -10.77
C THR A 115 -26.51 11.40 -10.60
N VAL A 116 -26.33 12.50 -11.35
CA VAL A 116 -25.15 13.37 -11.22
C VAL A 116 -25.11 14.03 -9.86
N ASP A 117 -26.24 14.58 -9.41
CA ASP A 117 -26.33 15.27 -8.13
C ASP A 117 -26.03 14.31 -6.97
N ALA A 118 -26.62 13.12 -6.96
CA ALA A 118 -26.35 12.10 -5.96
C ALA A 118 -24.87 11.67 -5.94
N MET A 119 -24.23 11.57 -7.11
CA MET A 119 -22.80 11.26 -7.19
C MET A 119 -21.91 12.41 -6.68
N HIS A 120 -22.29 13.65 -6.98
CA HIS A 120 -21.58 14.82 -6.48
C HIS A 120 -21.70 14.93 -4.95
N GLU A 121 -22.91 14.74 -4.41
CA GLU A 121 -23.17 14.77 -2.97
C GLU A 121 -22.37 13.69 -2.23
N ALA A 122 -22.36 12.46 -2.76
CA ALA A 122 -21.56 11.37 -2.20
C ALA A 122 -20.05 11.66 -2.25
N ALA A 123 -19.55 12.28 -3.33
CA ALA A 123 -18.14 12.67 -3.43
C ALA A 123 -17.77 13.74 -2.39
N VAL A 124 -18.63 14.73 -2.17
CA VAL A 124 -18.43 15.78 -1.16
C VAL A 124 -18.50 15.20 0.26
N GLU A 125 -19.51 14.37 0.55
CA GLU A 125 -19.67 13.74 1.86
C GLU A 125 -18.44 12.87 2.20
N THR A 126 -18.02 12.02 1.26
CA THR A 126 -16.85 11.14 1.46
C THR A 126 -15.54 11.91 1.60
N ALA A 127 -15.38 13.07 0.94
CA ALA A 127 -14.23 13.95 1.15
C ALA A 127 -14.20 14.57 2.55
N GLY A 128 -15.37 14.82 3.16
CA GLY A 128 -15.51 15.35 4.52
C GLY A 128 -15.39 14.29 5.63
N MET A 129 -15.53 13.00 5.31
CA MET A 129 -15.45 11.92 6.27
C MET A 129 -13.99 11.67 6.72
N LYS A 130 -13.75 11.68 8.03
CA LYS A 130 -12.48 11.23 8.61
C LYS A 130 -12.35 9.72 8.42
N ALA A 131 -11.53 9.29 7.46
CA ALA A 131 -11.23 7.87 7.29
C ALA A 131 -10.58 7.32 8.59
N GLY A 132 -11.13 6.23 9.13
CA GLY A 132 -10.63 5.61 10.37
C GLY A 132 -9.16 5.16 10.30
N GLY A 133 -8.62 5.03 9.09
CA GLY A 133 -7.21 4.72 8.84
C GLY A 133 -6.82 3.28 9.22
N GLY A 134 -5.78 2.76 8.56
CA GLY A 134 -5.18 1.47 8.89
C GLY A 134 -5.97 0.22 8.42
N LEU A 135 -5.26 -0.91 8.39
CA LEU A 135 -5.77 -2.21 7.92
C LEU A 135 -7.00 -2.69 8.69
N MET A 136 -7.05 -2.45 10.00
CA MET A 136 -8.16 -2.89 10.86
C MET A 136 -9.46 -2.13 10.58
N SER A 137 -9.38 -0.82 10.31
CA SER A 137 -10.56 -0.02 9.96
C SER A 137 -11.13 -0.43 8.60
N THR A 138 -10.24 -0.69 7.62
CA THR A 138 -10.64 -1.19 6.30
C THR A 138 -11.30 -2.57 6.39
N LEU A 139 -10.73 -3.49 7.18
CA LEU A 139 -11.32 -4.81 7.38
C LEU A 139 -12.69 -4.70 8.07
N ALA A 140 -12.80 -3.88 9.12
CA ALA A 140 -14.06 -3.63 9.81
C ALA A 140 -15.13 -3.02 8.88
N MET A 141 -14.74 -2.16 7.94
CA MET A 141 -15.64 -1.61 6.91
C MET A 141 -16.12 -2.71 5.96
N LEU A 142 -15.21 -3.54 5.43
CA LEU A 142 -15.53 -4.66 4.53
C LEU A 142 -16.38 -5.75 5.21
N SER A 143 -16.26 -5.90 6.53
CA SER A 143 -17.09 -6.82 7.32
C SER A 143 -18.53 -6.34 7.53
N LYS A 144 -18.86 -5.07 7.19
CA LYS A 144 -20.24 -4.58 7.29
C LYS A 144 -21.13 -5.23 6.23
N PRO A 145 -22.29 -5.81 6.62
CA PRO A 145 -23.21 -6.44 5.68
C PRO A 145 -23.64 -5.54 4.52
N GLU A 146 -23.81 -4.24 4.77
CA GLU A 146 -24.20 -3.25 3.78
C GLU A 146 -23.10 -3.07 2.71
N THR A 147 -21.83 -3.03 3.15
CA THR A 147 -20.68 -2.93 2.25
C THR A 147 -20.54 -4.18 1.39
N GLN A 148 -20.75 -5.36 1.99
CA GLN A 148 -20.73 -6.63 1.26
C GLN A 148 -21.84 -6.70 0.20
N GLN A 149 -23.05 -6.25 0.53
CA GLN A 149 -24.17 -6.20 -0.41
C GLN A 149 -23.90 -5.22 -1.55
N ALA A 150 -23.37 -4.03 -1.26
CA ALA A 150 -23.00 -3.05 -2.28
C ALA A 150 -21.93 -3.59 -3.24
N ILE A 151 -20.86 -4.20 -2.72
CA ILE A 151 -19.81 -4.84 -3.54
C ILE A 151 -20.41 -5.97 -4.39
N LYS A 152 -21.24 -6.84 -3.81
CA LYS A 152 -21.90 -7.93 -4.54
C LYS A 152 -22.81 -7.43 -5.65
N PHE A 153 -23.55 -6.36 -5.39
CA PHE A 153 -24.38 -5.70 -6.40
C PHE A 153 -23.52 -5.18 -7.54
N LEU A 154 -22.46 -4.42 -7.25
CA LEU A 154 -21.58 -3.84 -8.27
C LEU A 154 -20.92 -4.93 -9.13
N MET A 155 -20.44 -6.01 -8.51
CA MET A 155 -19.89 -7.16 -9.24
C MET A 155 -20.94 -7.82 -10.14
N THR A 156 -22.15 -8.06 -9.61
CA THR A 156 -23.23 -8.70 -10.37
C THR A 156 -23.67 -7.82 -11.54
N PHE A 157 -23.79 -6.52 -11.31
CA PHE A 157 -24.12 -5.53 -12.33
C PHE A 157 -23.06 -5.49 -13.44
N ALA A 158 -21.77 -5.40 -13.07
CA ALA A 158 -20.67 -5.40 -14.02
C ALA A 158 -20.64 -6.67 -14.89
N CYS A 159 -20.80 -7.85 -14.29
CA CYS A 159 -20.88 -9.12 -15.02
C CYS A 159 -22.04 -9.13 -16.02
N LYS A 160 -23.22 -8.63 -15.62
CA LYS A 160 -24.38 -8.55 -16.51
C LYS A 160 -24.16 -7.56 -17.66
N MET A 161 -23.60 -6.38 -17.39
CA MET A 161 -23.25 -5.42 -18.44
C MET A 161 -22.26 -5.99 -19.44
N GLN A 162 -21.17 -6.61 -18.97
CA GLN A 162 -20.16 -7.20 -19.84
C GLN A 162 -20.74 -8.30 -20.73
N LYS A 163 -21.61 -9.14 -20.16
CA LYS A 163 -22.34 -10.15 -20.92
C LYS A 163 -23.20 -9.52 -22.01
N ASN A 164 -24.03 -8.53 -21.68
CA ASN A 164 -24.90 -7.86 -22.64
C ASN A 164 -24.12 -7.18 -23.79
N VAL A 165 -22.99 -6.54 -23.47
CA VAL A 165 -22.12 -5.90 -24.49
C VAL A 165 -21.46 -6.96 -25.39
N SER A 166 -21.05 -8.09 -24.82
CA SER A 166 -20.46 -9.21 -25.59
C SER A 166 -21.50 -9.87 -26.49
N ASP A 167 -22.71 -10.08 -25.98
CA ASP A 167 -23.84 -10.65 -26.72
C ASP A 167 -24.27 -9.71 -27.87
N ALA A 168 -24.31 -8.39 -27.64
CA ALA A 168 -24.58 -7.41 -28.69
C ALA A 168 -23.50 -7.40 -29.79
N LYS A 169 -22.22 -7.56 -29.44
CA LYS A 169 -21.12 -7.69 -30.42
C LYS A 169 -21.19 -8.99 -31.23
N MET A 170 -21.68 -10.09 -30.66
CA MET A 170 -21.89 -11.36 -31.37
C MET A 170 -23.01 -11.25 -32.42
N ILE A 171 -24.07 -10.50 -32.13
CA ILE A 171 -25.18 -10.25 -33.07
C ILE A 171 -24.77 -9.32 -34.23
N SER A 172 -23.70 -8.53 -34.04
CA SER A 172 -23.25 -7.49 -34.99
C SER A 172 -22.12 -7.94 -35.93
N ARG A 173 -21.68 -9.21 -35.90
CA ARG A 173 -20.74 -9.77 -36.89
C ARG A 173 -21.54 -10.40 -38.03
N PRO A 174 -21.66 -9.75 -39.21
CA PRO A 174 -22.09 -10.46 -40.40
C PRO A 174 -20.95 -11.40 -40.86
N ASP A 175 -21.34 -12.57 -41.35
CA ASP A 175 -20.46 -13.49 -42.08
C ASP A 175 -19.88 -12.83 -43.34
#